data_AF-A0A6C0L7D2-F1
#
_entry.id   AF-A0A6C0L7D2-F1
#
_cell.length_a   1.000
_cell.length_b   1.000
_cell.length_c   1.000
_cell.angle_alpha   90.00
_cell.angle_beta   90.00
_cell.angle_gamma   90.00
#
_symmetry.space_group_name_H-M   'P 1'
#
loop_
_entity.id
_entity.type
_entity.pdbx_description
1 polymer ?
#
loop_
_entity_poly.entity_id
_entity_poly.type
_entity_poly.pdbx_seq_one_letter_code
_entity_poly.pdbx_strand_id
1 'polypeptide(L)'
;MQQQDQKKIHKYHLTVMSAMKWAKHELNHIGKIASVEDPDIQYSYAMSTLNGMLHLRNALRELVSDPAYSFQREDLLRTHDQVVRAIKHLIKDYSLDVNTIQLFNTRGVLGDLSNVKGTASTSPSMQTVNTRSASNKQPTWANVSAAKLAANKVAANKVAANKVAANKVAANANATRARSNTARINARPANVKRNNVTRKSPFWFLGF
;
A
#
# COMPACT_ATOMS: atom_id res chain seq x y z
N MET A 1 12.21 -3.67 37.86
CA MET A 1 10.86 -4.22 37.67
C MET A 1 10.34 -3.76 36.32
N GLN A 2 10.39 -4.62 35.31
CA GLN A 2 9.75 -4.35 34.02
C GLN A 2 8.24 -4.49 34.26
N GLN A 3 7.49 -3.38 34.19
CA GLN A 3 6.04 -3.44 34.14
C GLN A 3 5.69 -4.26 32.90
N GLN A 4 5.17 -5.46 33.10
CA GLN A 4 4.55 -6.21 32.01
C GLN A 4 3.34 -5.38 31.61
N ASP A 5 3.48 -4.61 30.53
CA ASP A 5 2.38 -3.89 29.91
C ASP A 5 1.28 -4.91 29.61
N GLN A 6 0.24 -4.91 30.44
CA GLN A 6 -0.93 -5.72 30.19
C GLN A 6 -1.51 -5.26 28.86
N LYS A 7 -1.31 -6.06 27.82
CA LYS A 7 -1.78 -5.77 26.47
C LYS A 7 -3.29 -5.56 26.54
N LYS A 8 -3.72 -4.30 26.51
CA LYS A 8 -5.13 -3.92 26.61
C LYS A 8 -5.87 -4.54 25.42
N ILE A 9 -6.69 -5.54 25.70
CA ILE A 9 -7.47 -6.21 24.67
C ILE A 9 -8.61 -5.26 24.28
N HIS A 10 -8.50 -4.67 23.09
CA HIS A 10 -9.57 -3.85 22.52
C HIS A 10 -10.74 -4.75 22.12
N LYS A 11 -11.92 -4.47 22.68
CA LYS A 11 -13.19 -5.10 22.31
C LYS A 11 -13.81 -4.35 21.14
N TYR A 12 -14.31 -5.07 20.15
CA TYR A 12 -14.90 -4.49 18.95
C TYR A 12 -16.40 -4.20 19.11
N HIS A 13 -17.09 -4.89 20.03
CA HIS A 13 -18.54 -4.74 20.25
C HIS A 13 -19.39 -4.83 18.97
N LEU A 14 -18.98 -5.69 18.01
CA LEU A 14 -19.73 -5.92 16.78
C LEU A 14 -20.90 -6.89 17.01
N THR A 15 -21.92 -6.81 16.17
CA THR A 15 -22.91 -7.88 16.03
C THR A 15 -22.47 -8.88 14.96
N VAL A 16 -22.98 -10.12 15.02
CA VAL A 16 -22.70 -11.16 14.01
C VAL A 16 -23.05 -10.67 12.60
N MET A 17 -24.22 -10.06 12.41
CA MET A 17 -24.63 -9.54 11.10
C MET A 17 -23.66 -8.48 10.57
N SER A 18 -23.19 -7.56 11.43
CA SER A 18 -22.23 -6.53 11.03
C SER A 18 -20.88 -7.14 10.65
N ALA A 19 -20.41 -8.14 11.40
CA ALA A 19 -19.15 -8.83 11.11
C ALA A 19 -19.22 -9.58 9.77
N MET A 20 -20.34 -10.26 9.49
CA MET A 20 -20.55 -10.96 8.22
C MET A 20 -20.64 -10.00 7.02
N LYS A 21 -21.33 -8.86 7.17
CA LYS A 21 -21.38 -7.81 6.14
C LYS A 21 -19.99 -7.23 5.87
N TRP A 22 -19.22 -6.98 6.92
CA TRP A 22 -17.84 -6.52 6.80
C TRP A 22 -16.98 -7.55 6.05
N ALA A 23 -17.04 -8.83 6.45
CA ALA A 23 -16.31 -9.89 5.76
C ALA A 23 -16.65 -9.98 4.27
N LYS A 24 -17.94 -9.93 3.92
CA LYS A 24 -18.38 -9.92 2.52
C LYS A 24 -17.81 -8.74 1.74
N HIS A 25 -17.77 -7.55 2.34
CA HIS A 25 -17.23 -6.36 1.71
C HIS A 25 -15.72 -6.47 1.47
N GLU A 26 -14.95 -6.89 2.48
CA GLU A 26 -13.50 -7.06 2.37
C GLU A 26 -13.12 -8.14 1.35
N LEU A 27 -13.80 -9.28 1.36
CA LEU A 27 -13.53 -10.37 0.40
C LEU A 27 -13.84 -9.95 -1.05
N ASN A 28 -14.89 -9.15 -1.27
CA ASN A 28 -15.18 -8.58 -2.58
C ASN A 28 -14.06 -7.61 -3.02
N HIS A 29 -13.50 -6.84 -2.09
CA HIS A 29 -12.42 -5.89 -2.37
C HIS A 29 -11.18 -6.59 -2.96
N ILE A 30 -10.83 -7.79 -2.49
CA ILE A 30 -9.70 -8.58 -3.04
C ILE A 30 -9.86 -8.82 -4.54
N GLY A 31 -11.06 -9.19 -4.98
CA GLY A 31 -11.34 -9.42 -6.41
C GLY A 31 -11.11 -8.15 -7.24
N LYS A 32 -11.41 -6.99 -6.68
CA LYS A 32 -11.16 -5.69 -7.32
C LYS A 32 -9.67 -5.36 -7.39
N ILE A 33 -8.90 -5.69 -6.35
CA ILE A 33 -7.44 -5.49 -6.35
C ILE A 33 -6.79 -6.24 -7.50
N ALA A 34 -7.22 -7.48 -7.77
CA ALA A 34 -6.71 -8.28 -8.88
C ALA A 34 -7.02 -7.68 -10.27
N SER A 35 -8.03 -6.81 -10.37
CA SER A 35 -8.39 -6.12 -11.62
C SER A 35 -7.65 -4.80 -11.86
N VAL A 36 -6.87 -4.33 -10.87
CA VAL A 36 -6.06 -3.11 -11.01
C VAL A 36 -4.78 -3.45 -11.80
N GLU A 37 -4.54 -2.73 -12.89
CA GLU A 37 -3.36 -2.94 -13.75
C GLU A 37 -2.09 -2.28 -13.19
N ASP A 38 -2.24 -1.16 -12.49
CA ASP A 38 -1.12 -0.41 -11.93
C ASP A 38 -0.61 -1.08 -10.63
N PRO A 39 0.65 -1.54 -10.58
CA PRO A 39 1.18 -2.26 -9.44
C PRO A 39 1.29 -1.42 -8.16
N ASP A 40 1.53 -0.11 -8.26
CA ASP A 40 1.67 0.77 -7.09
C ASP A 40 0.30 1.04 -6.46
N ILE A 41 -0.72 1.22 -7.31
CA ILE A 41 -2.10 1.34 -6.87
C ILE A 41 -2.54 0.01 -6.25
N GLN A 42 -2.27 -1.12 -6.91
CA GLN A 42 -2.60 -2.45 -6.43
C GLN A 42 -1.99 -2.74 -5.04
N TYR A 43 -0.71 -2.41 -4.85
CA TYR A 43 -0.04 -2.52 -3.55
C TYR A 43 -0.72 -1.66 -2.48
N SER A 44 -1.05 -0.41 -2.80
CA SER A 44 -1.68 0.52 -1.86
C SER A 44 -3.07 0.05 -1.41
N TYR A 45 -3.88 -0.47 -2.34
CA TYR A 45 -5.18 -1.07 -2.02
C TYR A 45 -5.01 -2.37 -1.20
N ALA A 46 -4.10 -3.26 -1.61
CA ALA A 46 -3.82 -4.50 -0.89
C ALA A 46 -3.39 -4.24 0.56
N MET A 47 -2.55 -3.23 0.78
CA MET A 47 -2.12 -2.81 2.12
C MET A 47 -3.31 -2.33 2.98
N SER A 48 -4.18 -1.49 2.43
CA SER A 48 -5.37 -0.98 3.12
C SER A 48 -6.34 -2.11 3.48
N THR A 49 -6.64 -2.98 2.52
CA THR A 49 -7.50 -4.16 2.70
C THR A 49 -6.94 -5.13 3.73
N LEU A 50 -5.62 -5.37 3.69
CA LEU A 50 -4.95 -6.23 4.68
C LEU A 50 -5.14 -5.68 6.10
N ASN A 51 -5.01 -4.37 6.31
CA ASN A 51 -5.25 -3.75 7.61
C ASN A 51 -6.70 -3.96 8.08
N GLY A 52 -7.70 -3.71 7.21
CA GLY A 52 -9.11 -3.95 7.51
C GLY A 52 -9.41 -5.41 7.89
N MET A 53 -8.88 -6.36 7.13
CA MET A 53 -9.05 -7.79 7.39
C MET A 53 -8.43 -8.26 8.70
N LEU A 54 -7.30 -7.68 9.11
CA LEU A 54 -6.68 -8.04 10.38
C LEU A 54 -7.53 -7.61 11.58
N HIS A 55 -8.21 -6.45 11.50
CA HIS A 55 -9.19 -6.03 12.50
C HIS A 55 -10.42 -6.94 12.49
N LEU A 56 -10.97 -7.22 11.31
CA LEU A 56 -12.09 -8.13 11.14
C LEU A 56 -11.80 -9.52 11.71
N ARG A 57 -10.61 -10.07 11.47
CA ARG A 57 -10.18 -11.36 12.03
C ARG A 57 -10.28 -11.37 13.57
N ASN A 58 -9.81 -10.32 14.22
CA ASN A 58 -9.86 -10.22 15.69
C ASN A 58 -11.31 -10.07 16.18
N ALA A 59 -12.14 -9.27 15.49
CA ALA A 59 -13.56 -9.12 15.80
C ALA A 59 -14.32 -10.45 15.67
N LEU A 60 -14.06 -11.23 14.62
CA LEU A 60 -14.65 -12.56 14.46
C LEU A 60 -14.24 -13.51 15.59
N ARG A 61 -12.96 -13.48 16.00
CA ARG A 61 -12.47 -14.30 17.12
C ARG A 61 -13.12 -13.93 18.45
N GLU A 62 -13.37 -12.65 18.68
CA GLU A 62 -14.12 -12.16 19.83
C GLU A 62 -15.55 -12.73 19.83
N LEU A 63 -16.26 -12.66 18.70
CA LEU A 63 -17.61 -13.19 18.56
C LEU A 63 -17.70 -14.70 18.71
N VAL A 64 -16.73 -15.45 18.19
CA VAL A 64 -16.66 -16.92 18.34
C VAL A 64 -16.49 -17.34 19.80
N SER A 65 -15.85 -16.49 20.60
CA SER A 65 -15.59 -16.76 22.02
C SER A 65 -16.78 -16.42 22.92
N ASP A 66 -17.76 -15.68 22.42
CA ASP A 66 -18.95 -15.28 23.16
C ASP A 66 -20.02 -16.41 23.15
N PRO A 67 -20.43 -16.92 24.32
CA PRO A 67 -21.47 -17.95 24.42
C PRO A 67 -22.82 -17.55 23.81
N ALA A 68 -23.11 -16.24 23.75
CA ALA A 68 -24.35 -15.71 23.19
C ALA A 68 -24.53 -16.05 21.70
N TYR A 69 -23.43 -16.32 20.98
CA TYR A 69 -23.43 -16.64 19.54
C TYR A 69 -23.09 -18.12 19.27
N SER A 70 -23.33 -19.00 20.23
CA SER A 70 -23.07 -20.44 20.11
C SER A 70 -23.72 -21.08 18.87
N PHE A 71 -24.91 -20.62 18.47
CA PHE A 71 -25.63 -21.13 17.29
C PHE A 71 -24.96 -20.73 15.96
N GLN A 72 -24.34 -19.55 15.88
CA GLN A 72 -23.66 -19.05 14.67
C GLN A 72 -22.15 -19.31 14.68
N ARG A 73 -21.65 -20.02 15.69
CA ARG A 73 -20.21 -20.23 15.92
C ARG A 73 -19.51 -20.87 14.72
N GLU A 74 -20.14 -21.86 14.10
CA GLU A 74 -19.60 -22.57 12.94
C GLU A 74 -19.44 -21.64 11.72
N ASP A 75 -20.45 -20.82 11.44
CA ASP A 75 -20.40 -19.85 10.35
C ASP A 75 -19.35 -18.77 10.59
N LEU A 76 -19.22 -18.31 11.84
CA LEU A 76 -18.19 -17.34 12.25
C LEU A 76 -16.78 -17.92 12.09
N LEU A 77 -16.56 -19.18 12.48
CA LEU A 77 -15.28 -19.87 12.30
C LEU A 77 -14.94 -20.04 10.81
N ARG A 78 -15.91 -20.48 10.01
CA ARG A 78 -15.73 -20.61 8.56
C ARG A 78 -15.35 -19.28 7.90
N THR A 79 -16.03 -18.21 8.30
CA THR A 79 -15.73 -16.85 7.81
C THR A 79 -14.37 -16.37 8.28
N HIS A 80 -14.02 -16.62 9.55
CA HIS A 80 -12.69 -16.32 10.08
C HIS A 80 -11.59 -17.01 9.26
N ASP A 81 -11.75 -18.29 8.93
CA ASP A 81 -10.76 -19.04 8.15
C ASP A 81 -10.65 -18.59 6.69
N GLN A 82 -11.76 -18.14 6.09
CA GLN A 82 -11.73 -17.48 4.79
C GLN A 82 -10.93 -16.17 4.85
N VAL A 83 -11.16 -15.34 5.87
CA VAL A 83 -10.42 -14.09 6.08
C VAL A 83 -8.93 -14.37 6.32
N VAL A 84 -8.56 -15.36 7.14
CA VAL A 84 -7.16 -15.73 7.36
C VAL A 84 -6.48 -16.22 6.08
N ARG A 85 -7.17 -17.00 5.24
CA ARG A 85 -6.64 -17.41 3.93
C ARG A 85 -6.43 -16.22 3.00
N ALA A 86 -7.41 -15.33 2.91
CA ALA A 86 -7.32 -14.09 2.14
C ALA A 86 -6.12 -13.23 2.55
N ILE A 87 -5.93 -13.01 3.86
CA ILE A 87 -4.78 -12.29 4.41
C ILE A 87 -3.46 -12.93 3.96
N LYS A 88 -3.34 -14.27 4.05
CA LYS A 88 -2.12 -14.99 3.63
C LYS A 88 -1.85 -14.80 2.14
N HIS A 89 -2.88 -14.86 1.30
CA HIS A 89 -2.76 -14.61 -0.14
C HIS A 89 -2.35 -13.16 -0.43
N LEU A 90 -2.98 -12.17 0.21
CA LEU A 90 -2.60 -10.76 0.04
C LEU A 90 -1.11 -10.52 0.35
N ILE A 91 -0.62 -11.07 1.46
CA ILE A 91 0.79 -10.93 1.85
C ILE A 91 1.71 -11.59 0.83
N LYS A 92 1.37 -12.80 0.40
CA LYS A 92 2.19 -13.58 -0.54
C LYS A 92 2.22 -12.96 -1.94
N ASP A 93 1.05 -12.66 -2.49
CA ASP A 93 0.89 -12.30 -3.90
C ASP A 93 1.32 -10.85 -4.17
N TYR A 94 1.15 -9.95 -3.19
CA TYR A 94 1.55 -8.54 -3.28
C TYR A 94 2.83 -8.21 -2.50
N SER A 95 3.52 -9.21 -1.95
CA SER A 95 4.76 -9.05 -1.19
C SER A 95 4.66 -7.99 -0.07
N LEU A 96 3.54 -7.97 0.65
CA LEU A 96 3.26 -6.95 1.67
C LEU A 96 4.13 -7.17 2.90
N ASP A 97 4.79 -6.11 3.38
CA ASP A 97 5.55 -6.15 4.62
C ASP A 97 4.63 -6.00 5.84
N VAL A 98 4.46 -7.09 6.58
CA VAL A 98 3.67 -7.15 7.81
C VAL A 98 4.24 -6.22 8.89
N ASN A 99 5.56 -5.96 8.88
CA ASN A 99 6.18 -5.07 9.87
C ASN A 99 5.77 -3.61 9.64
N THR A 100 5.68 -3.19 8.39
CA THR A 100 5.15 -1.86 8.01
C THR A 100 3.72 -1.65 8.52
N ILE A 101 2.87 -2.68 8.51
CA ILE A 101 1.50 -2.60 9.04
C ILE A 101 1.50 -2.46 10.56
N GLN A 102 2.38 -3.19 11.24
CA GLN A 102 2.55 -3.04 12.69
C GLN A 102 2.99 -1.62 13.06
N LEU A 103 3.90 -1.03 12.28
CA LEU A 103 4.32 0.36 12.44
C LEU A 103 3.19 1.34 12.22
N PHE A 104 2.32 1.09 11.23
CA PHE A 104 1.13 1.93 11.02
C PHE A 104 0.16 1.85 12.20
N ASN A 105 0.17 0.73 12.94
CA ASN A 105 -0.64 0.56 14.15
C ASN A 105 0.11 0.94 15.42
N THR A 106 0.54 2.20 15.47
CA THR A 106 1.18 2.82 16.65
C THR A 106 0.35 2.75 17.93
N ARG A 107 -0.95 2.52 17.81
CA ARG A 107 -1.90 2.44 18.94
C ARG A 107 -2.11 1.02 19.48
N GLY A 108 -1.41 0.02 18.94
CA GLY A 108 -1.49 -1.36 19.44
C GLY A 108 -2.85 -2.04 19.24
N VAL A 109 -3.66 -1.55 18.30
CA VAL A 109 -5.03 -2.04 18.07
C VAL A 109 -5.04 -3.40 17.37
N LEU A 110 -3.92 -3.80 16.76
CA LEU A 110 -3.75 -5.10 16.10
C LEU A 110 -3.40 -6.19 17.11
N GLY A 111 -4.20 -7.25 17.09
CA GLY A 111 -3.94 -8.49 17.81
C GLY A 111 -2.68 -9.21 17.31
N ASP A 112 -2.33 -10.31 17.99
CA ASP A 112 -1.18 -11.13 17.62
C ASP A 112 -1.25 -11.60 16.15
N LEU A 113 -0.16 -11.44 15.41
CA LEU A 113 -0.02 -11.77 13.99
C LEU A 113 0.66 -13.13 13.76
N SER A 114 1.00 -13.86 14.83
CA SER A 114 1.63 -15.19 14.80
C SER A 114 0.98 -16.15 13.81
N ASN A 115 -0.35 -16.24 13.80
CA ASN A 115 -1.12 -17.15 12.93
C ASN A 115 -1.10 -16.78 11.43
N VAL A 116 -0.68 -15.56 11.11
CA VAL A 116 -0.55 -15.06 9.74
C VAL A 116 0.88 -15.20 9.24
N LYS A 117 1.86 -15.23 10.16
CA LYS A 117 3.29 -15.44 9.87
C LYS A 117 3.58 -16.92 9.55
N GLY A 118 2.86 -17.48 8.58
CA GLY A 118 3.16 -18.78 8.00
C GLY A 118 4.19 -18.62 6.87
N THR A 119 5.40 -19.11 7.11
CA THR A 119 6.39 -19.48 6.07
C THR A 119 6.58 -18.50 4.91
N ALA A 120 6.74 -17.20 5.20
CA ALA A 120 7.51 -16.34 4.30
C ALA A 120 8.98 -16.72 4.46
N SER A 121 9.38 -17.77 3.74
CA SER A 121 10.74 -18.15 3.35
C SER A 121 11.89 -17.50 4.15
N THR A 122 12.31 -18.16 5.23
CA THR A 122 13.73 -18.22 5.53
C THR A 122 14.40 -18.94 4.35
N SER A 123 15.25 -18.23 3.60
CA SER A 123 16.13 -18.85 2.60
C SER A 123 16.87 -20.02 3.26
N PRO A 124 16.79 -21.25 2.74
CA PRO A 124 17.43 -22.39 3.37
C PRO A 124 18.95 -22.24 3.29
N SER A 125 19.60 -22.19 4.45
CA SER A 125 21.04 -22.44 4.55
C SER A 125 21.29 -23.89 4.17
N MET A 126 21.99 -24.10 3.04
CA MET A 126 22.40 -25.44 2.60
C MET A 126 23.41 -26.01 3.62
N GLN A 127 22.95 -26.97 4.42
CA GLN A 127 23.84 -27.94 5.05
C GLN A 127 24.32 -28.94 3.99
N THR A 128 25.64 -29.08 3.94
CA THR A 128 26.39 -29.88 2.97
C THR A 128 26.27 -31.36 3.31
N VAL A 129 25.55 -32.13 2.48
CA VAL A 129 25.60 -33.60 2.51
C VAL A 129 26.48 -34.08 1.35
N ASN A 130 27.54 -34.78 1.73
CA ASN A 130 28.58 -35.33 0.87
C ASN A 130 28.12 -36.67 0.27
N THR A 131 27.98 -36.76 -1.06
CA THR A 131 27.90 -38.07 -1.76
C THR A 131 28.63 -38.01 -3.10
N ARG A 132 29.48 -39.02 -3.33
CA ARG A 132 30.19 -39.29 -4.58
C ARG A 132 29.31 -40.09 -5.55
N SER A 133 29.57 -39.83 -6.84
CA SER A 133 29.44 -40.74 -7.99
C SER A 133 28.11 -40.90 -8.73
N ALA A 134 28.13 -40.33 -9.95
CA ALA A 134 27.88 -40.95 -11.26
C ALA A 134 26.53 -40.74 -11.98
N SER A 135 26.66 -40.11 -13.16
CA SER A 135 25.96 -40.37 -14.43
C SER A 135 24.49 -39.97 -14.60
N ASN A 136 24.24 -38.72 -15.03
CA ASN A 136 23.48 -38.41 -16.27
C ASN A 136 23.61 -36.92 -16.63
N LYS A 137 24.07 -36.57 -17.83
CA LYS A 137 24.35 -35.17 -18.25
C LYS A 137 23.07 -34.48 -18.77
N GLN A 138 22.31 -33.88 -17.86
CA GLN A 138 21.34 -32.82 -18.17
C GLN A 138 22.03 -31.44 -18.24
N PRO A 139 21.52 -30.46 -19.02
CA PRO A 139 22.10 -29.12 -19.09
C PRO A 139 21.88 -28.39 -17.77
N THR A 140 22.96 -28.24 -17.00
CA THR A 140 22.93 -27.57 -15.70
C THR A 140 22.94 -26.04 -15.85
N TRP A 141 22.14 -25.38 -15.02
CA TRP A 141 21.97 -23.93 -14.83
C TRP A 141 23.24 -23.12 -14.49
N ALA A 142 24.43 -23.75 -14.52
CA ALA A 142 25.71 -23.11 -14.24
C ALA A 142 26.22 -22.21 -15.37
N ASN A 143 25.79 -22.43 -16.62
CA ASN A 143 26.19 -21.56 -17.74
C ASN A 143 25.31 -20.31 -17.89
N VAL A 144 24.19 -20.24 -17.15
CA VAL A 144 23.28 -19.09 -17.20
C VAL A 144 23.76 -17.99 -16.25
N SER A 145 24.52 -18.29 -15.20
CA SER A 145 24.97 -17.29 -14.23
C SER A 145 26.07 -16.39 -14.77
N ALA A 146 27.02 -16.90 -15.57
CA ALA A 146 28.04 -16.06 -16.21
C ALA A 146 27.43 -15.14 -17.30
N ALA A 147 26.50 -15.65 -18.11
CA ALA A 147 25.83 -14.86 -19.14
C ALA A 147 24.84 -13.83 -18.56
N LYS A 148 24.17 -14.15 -17.43
CA LYS A 148 23.17 -13.27 -16.81
C LYS A 148 23.79 -12.20 -15.89
N LEU A 149 24.99 -12.43 -15.33
CA LEU A 149 25.77 -11.39 -14.64
C LEU A 149 26.34 -10.36 -15.62
N ALA A 150 26.72 -10.76 -16.83
CA ALA A 150 27.16 -9.82 -17.87
C ALA A 150 25.99 -8.93 -18.37
N ALA A 151 24.79 -9.49 -18.54
CA ALA A 151 23.60 -8.71 -18.95
C ALA A 151 23.16 -7.68 -17.90
N ASN A 152 23.27 -8.02 -16.60
CA ASN A 152 22.84 -7.12 -15.54
C ASN A 152 23.82 -5.94 -15.30
N LYS A 153 25.11 -6.10 -15.64
CA LYS A 153 26.10 -5.01 -15.55
C LYS A 153 25.97 -4.01 -16.70
N VAL A 154 25.46 -4.43 -17.87
CA VAL A 154 25.20 -3.53 -19.01
C VAL A 154 23.89 -2.75 -18.82
N ALA A 155 22.87 -3.35 -18.20
CA ALA A 155 21.60 -2.67 -17.93
C ALA A 155 21.73 -1.52 -16.91
N ALA A 156 22.52 -1.70 -15.85
CA ALA A 156 22.73 -0.67 -14.83
C ALA A 156 23.42 0.60 -15.41
N ASN A 157 24.39 0.43 -16.32
CA ASN A 157 25.05 1.57 -16.96
C ASN A 157 24.14 2.31 -17.97
N LYS A 158 23.14 1.65 -18.56
CA LYS A 158 22.20 2.27 -19.51
C LYS A 158 21.11 3.11 -18.80
N VAL A 159 20.66 2.67 -17.63
CA VAL A 159 19.64 3.40 -16.83
C VAL A 159 20.24 4.66 -16.16
N ALA A 160 21.50 4.61 -15.74
CA ALA A 160 22.18 5.78 -15.19
C ALA A 160 22.34 6.91 -16.22
N ALA A 161 22.63 6.59 -17.49
CA ALA A 161 22.73 7.57 -18.57
C ALA A 161 21.38 8.25 -18.90
N ASN A 162 20.27 7.50 -18.87
CA ASN A 162 18.94 8.05 -19.17
C ASN A 162 18.41 8.99 -18.08
N LYS A 163 18.78 8.78 -16.81
CA LYS A 163 18.34 9.65 -15.70
C LYS A 163 19.05 11.01 -15.70
N VAL A 164 20.31 11.06 -16.16
CA VAL A 164 21.06 12.32 -16.29
C VAL A 164 20.58 13.14 -17.49
N ALA A 165 20.17 12.51 -18.59
CA ALA A 165 19.62 13.19 -19.76
C ALA A 165 18.27 13.87 -19.45
N ALA A 166 17.36 13.20 -18.74
CA ALA A 166 16.04 13.75 -18.41
C ALA A 166 16.13 15.00 -17.51
N ASN A 167 17.02 15.00 -16.52
CA ASN A 167 17.20 16.15 -15.63
C ASN A 167 17.80 17.38 -16.34
N LYS A 168 18.63 17.18 -17.37
CA LYS A 168 19.23 18.29 -18.13
C LYS A 168 18.22 18.95 -19.09
N VAL A 169 17.26 18.18 -19.62
CA VAL A 169 16.18 18.69 -20.49
C VAL A 169 15.13 19.45 -19.69
N ALA A 170 14.77 18.96 -18.49
CA ALA A 170 13.80 19.64 -17.61
C ALA A 170 14.32 21.01 -17.12
N ALA A 171 15.62 21.13 -16.82
CA ALA A 171 16.23 22.40 -16.42
C ALA A 171 16.20 23.44 -17.56
N ASN A 172 16.41 23.01 -18.82
CA ASN A 172 16.40 23.91 -19.98
C ASN A 172 14.98 24.39 -20.34
N ALA A 173 13.97 23.53 -20.22
CA ALA A 173 12.57 23.90 -20.43
C ALA A 173 12.10 24.98 -19.45
N ASN A 174 12.49 24.89 -18.17
CA ASN A 174 12.14 25.90 -17.17
C ASN A 174 12.89 27.22 -17.39
N ALA A 175 14.16 27.19 -17.78
CA ALA A 175 14.92 28.40 -18.10
C ALA A 175 14.34 29.16 -19.30
N THR A 176 13.82 28.43 -20.30
CA THR A 176 13.20 29.01 -21.49
C THR A 176 11.85 29.64 -21.16
N ARG A 177 11.02 28.98 -20.33
CA ARG A 177 9.72 29.50 -19.88
C ARG A 177 9.86 30.76 -19.01
N ALA A 178 10.87 30.82 -18.15
CA ALA A 178 11.17 31.99 -17.33
C ALA A 178 11.54 33.22 -18.20
N ARG A 179 12.37 33.02 -19.25
CA ARG A 179 12.76 34.10 -20.18
C ARG A 179 11.57 34.63 -21.00
N SER A 180 10.66 33.77 -21.42
CA SER A 180 9.44 34.19 -22.16
C SER A 180 8.50 35.04 -21.30
N ASN A 181 8.41 34.77 -19.99
CA ASN A 181 7.57 35.55 -19.08
C ASN A 181 8.18 36.93 -18.79
N THR A 182 9.51 37.05 -18.65
CA THR A 182 10.17 38.35 -18.46
C THR A 182 10.05 39.25 -19.69
N ALA A 183 10.15 38.68 -20.90
CA ALA A 183 9.98 39.44 -22.15
C ALA A 183 8.55 39.98 -22.34
N ARG A 184 7.53 39.26 -21.87
CA ARG A 184 6.12 39.69 -21.95
C ARG A 184 5.78 40.84 -20.99
N ILE A 185 6.46 40.94 -19.86
CA ILE A 185 6.25 42.01 -18.88
C ILE A 185 6.84 43.34 -19.39
N ASN A 186 7.97 43.29 -20.09
CA ASN A 186 8.64 44.48 -20.63
C ASN A 186 8.04 45.00 -21.96
N ALA A 187 7.16 44.24 -22.60
CA ALA A 187 6.55 44.60 -23.89
C ALA A 187 5.13 45.20 -23.78
N ARG A 188 4.65 45.53 -22.56
CA ARG A 188 3.34 46.17 -22.37
C ARG A 188 3.47 47.70 -22.52
N PRO A 189 2.96 48.32 -23.61
CA PRO A 189 2.88 49.78 -23.66
C PRO A 189 1.88 50.27 -22.61
N ALA A 190 2.32 51.21 -21.79
CA ALA A 190 1.51 51.87 -20.77
C ALA A 190 0.39 52.68 -21.43
N ASN A 191 -0.80 52.08 -21.53
CA ASN A 191 -2.02 52.82 -21.88
C ASN A 191 -3.09 52.52 -20.83
N VAL A 192 -2.97 53.18 -19.68
CA VAL A 192 -4.00 53.20 -18.64
C VAL A 192 -4.65 54.58 -18.66
N LYS A 193 -5.66 54.74 -19.51
CA LYS A 193 -6.63 55.85 -19.39
C LYS A 193 -7.46 55.62 -18.13
N ARG A 194 -7.18 56.40 -17.09
CA ARG A 194 -8.03 56.50 -15.89
C ARG A 194 -9.32 57.25 -16.26
N ASN A 195 -10.42 56.53 -16.39
CA ASN A 195 -11.74 57.15 -16.43
C ASN A 195 -12.23 57.34 -14.98
N ASN A 196 -12.19 58.61 -14.56
CA ASN A 196 -12.67 59.09 -13.28
C ASN A 196 -14.21 59.17 -13.35
N VAL A 197 -14.92 58.21 -12.75
CA VAL A 197 -16.39 58.25 -12.64
C VAL A 197 -16.74 58.80 -11.26
N THR A 198 -16.95 60.11 -11.21
CA THR A 198 -17.65 60.81 -10.15
C THR A 198 -19.12 60.39 -10.13
N ARG A 199 -19.51 59.56 -9.16
CA ARG A 199 -20.94 59.40 -8.80
C ARG A 199 -21.22 60.16 -7.52
N LYS A 200 -21.85 61.32 -7.70
CA LYS A 200 -22.58 62.07 -6.68
C LYS A 200 -23.74 61.21 -6.14
N SER A 201 -23.86 61.14 -4.82
CA SER A 201 -25.08 60.82 -4.07
C SER A 201 -26.23 61.78 -4.42
N PRO A 202 -27.52 61.39 -4.24
CA PRO A 202 -28.23 61.60 -2.96
C PRO A 202 -29.10 60.37 -2.54
N PHE A 203 -29.24 60.04 -1.25
CA PHE A 203 -30.26 60.49 -0.26
C PHE A 203 -31.70 59.99 -0.51
N TRP A 204 -32.47 59.83 0.59
CA TRP A 204 -33.89 59.38 0.74
C TRP A 204 -34.04 57.84 0.87
N PHE A 205 -34.74 57.24 1.85
CA PHE A 205 -35.73 57.73 2.81
C PHE A 205 -35.92 56.72 3.98
N LEU A 206 -36.55 57.21 5.05
CA LEU A 206 -36.89 56.56 6.32
C LEU A 206 -37.87 55.37 6.19
N GLY A 207 -37.88 54.51 7.21
CA GLY A 207 -39.08 54.40 8.04
C GLY A 207 -39.65 53.00 8.31
N PHE A 208 -39.68 52.69 9.62
CA PHE A 208 -40.51 51.71 10.35
C PHE A 208 -40.12 50.23 10.31
#